data_AF-A0A2V9UY63-F1
#
_entry.id   AF-A0A2V9UY63-F1
#
_cell.length_a   1.000
_cell.length_b   1.000
_cell.length_c   1.000
_cell.angle_alpha   90.00
_cell.angle_beta   90.00
_cell.angle_gamma   90.00
#
_symmetry.space_group_name_H-M   'P 1'
#
loop_
_entity.id
_entity.type
_entity.pdbx_description
1 polymer ?
#
loop_
_entity_poly.entity_id
_entity_poly.type
_entity_poly.pdbx_seq_one_letter_code
_entity_poly.pdbx_strand_id
1 'polypeptide(L)'
;MRFLITLLCISSLMVGAGWCEEGHQHELTDQEVGSVHFSTSCATAVQPDFQRAVALLHSFQYEQARGAFQAIAKQDPACAMAYWGIAMSHYHGLWENGDPVAGRDAIRKAQQMSLGATSTARERAYIDALSEIYREDDSEAYAHGRAFEQKMATLQGSYPDDSEAAIFHALTLDIIAPKTDKTFANQRKCVNILIPLFAKQPNHPGIAHYIIHCSDNPILAEAALGAARKYATIAPASAHANHMPSHIFTRVGSWDESIMSNRRSADLAKQAEMTSKNGEARDQRLHALDYLEYAYLQAGCVKDAQSVLDEMKALPAVPGLTLT
;
A
#
# COMPACT_ATOMS: atom_id res chain seq x y z
N MET A 1 25.59 23.06 74.08
CA MET A 1 25.50 23.84 72.82
C MET A 1 26.28 23.08 71.77
N ARG A 2 25.63 22.22 70.97
CA ARG A 2 24.92 22.50 69.70
C ARG A 2 25.88 22.61 68.50
N PHE A 3 25.75 21.62 67.60
CA PHE A 3 26.02 21.61 66.14
C PHE A 3 27.49 21.65 65.68
N LEU A 4 27.96 20.98 64.62
CA LEU A 4 27.34 20.41 63.41
C LEU A 4 28.29 19.28 62.90
N ILE A 5 27.77 18.11 62.53
CA ILE A 5 28.52 17.08 61.76
C ILE A 5 28.15 17.28 60.29
N THR A 6 29.13 17.63 59.46
CA THR A 6 28.93 17.76 58.01
C THR A 6 29.15 16.41 57.34
N LEU A 7 28.06 15.73 56.97
CA LEU A 7 28.10 14.56 56.09
C LEU A 7 28.28 15.04 54.64
N LEU A 8 29.35 14.61 53.97
CA LEU A 8 29.55 14.81 52.53
C LEU A 8 28.80 13.71 51.78
N CYS A 9 27.64 14.01 51.21
CA CYS A 9 26.95 13.11 50.28
C CYS A 9 27.62 13.22 48.89
N ILE A 10 28.34 12.19 48.47
CA ILE A 10 28.80 12.03 47.10
C ILE A 10 27.65 11.39 46.31
N SER A 11 26.90 12.23 45.58
CA SER A 11 25.93 11.77 44.60
C SER A 11 26.64 11.37 43.31
N SER A 12 26.83 10.07 43.10
CA SER A 12 27.28 9.51 41.83
C SER A 12 26.18 9.66 40.77
N LEU A 13 26.31 10.65 39.88
CA LEU A 13 25.54 10.72 38.63
C LEU A 13 26.04 9.61 37.69
N MET A 14 25.33 8.50 37.64
CA MET A 14 25.45 7.56 36.52
C MET A 14 24.70 8.15 35.32
N VAL A 15 25.45 8.78 34.42
CA VAL A 15 24.98 9.07 33.08
C VAL A 15 24.88 7.75 32.34
N GLY A 16 23.66 7.20 32.26
CA GLY A 16 23.38 6.10 31.35
C GLY A 16 23.64 6.58 29.93
N ALA A 17 24.60 5.95 29.26
CA ALA A 17 24.77 6.09 27.83
C ALA A 17 23.51 5.50 27.16
N GLY A 18 22.53 6.36 26.91
CA GLY A 18 21.43 6.05 26.01
C GLY A 18 22.03 5.82 24.64
N TRP A 19 21.82 4.62 24.11
CA TRP A 19 22.07 4.33 22.70
C TRP A 19 21.00 5.13 21.94
N CYS A 20 21.34 6.35 21.54
CA CYS A 20 20.62 7.02 20.47
C CYS A 20 20.93 6.21 19.22
N GLU A 21 19.95 5.40 18.80
CA GLU A 21 19.89 4.85 17.46
C GLU A 21 19.93 6.05 16.50
N GLU A 22 21.09 6.26 15.87
CA GLU A 22 21.24 7.23 14.79
C GLU A 22 20.24 6.85 13.71
N GLY A 23 19.17 7.63 13.60
CA GLY A 23 18.26 7.53 12.47
C GLY A 23 19.05 7.81 11.20
N HIS A 24 19.46 6.74 10.51
CA HIS A 24 20.00 6.82 9.16
C HIS A 24 18.90 7.39 8.25
N GLN A 25 18.84 8.71 8.12
CA GLN A 25 18.13 9.38 7.04
C GLN A 25 18.89 9.06 5.76
N HIS A 26 18.53 7.96 5.11
CA HIS A 26 18.90 7.71 3.73
C HIS A 26 18.28 8.83 2.87
N GLU A 27 19.10 9.52 2.08
CA GLU A 27 18.60 10.40 1.02
C GLU A 27 17.72 9.56 0.09
N LEU A 28 16.49 10.01 -0.11
CA LEU A 28 15.52 9.27 -0.89
C LEU A 28 15.99 9.18 -2.34
N THR A 29 16.29 7.98 -2.84
CA THR A 29 16.68 7.77 -4.25
C THR A 29 15.44 7.71 -5.16
N ASP A 30 15.58 8.11 -6.43
CA ASP A 30 14.50 8.04 -7.44
C ASP A 30 13.94 6.61 -7.68
N GLN A 31 14.57 5.58 -7.12
CA GLN A 31 14.17 4.16 -7.22
C GLN A 31 13.42 3.63 -5.99
N GLU A 32 13.15 4.50 -5.02
CA GLU A 32 12.49 4.13 -3.78
C GLU A 32 10.99 3.89 -3.92
N VAL A 33 10.52 2.96 -3.09
CA VAL A 33 9.14 2.50 -3.01
C VAL A 33 8.60 2.52 -1.58
N GLY A 34 9.30 3.22 -0.68
CA GLY A 34 9.01 3.29 0.75
C GLY A 34 9.66 2.18 1.59
N SER A 35 9.44 2.24 2.90
CA SER A 35 10.00 1.31 3.88
C SER A 35 8.91 0.45 4.51
N VAL A 36 9.10 -0.87 4.48
CA VAL A 36 8.19 -1.86 5.06
C VAL A 36 8.97 -2.80 5.96
N HIS A 37 8.38 -3.18 7.09
CA HIS A 37 8.88 -4.27 7.94
C HIS A 37 7.81 -5.36 8.04
N PHE A 38 8.00 -6.46 7.30
CA PHE A 38 7.11 -7.61 7.33
C PHE A 38 7.93 -8.86 7.69
N SER A 39 7.88 -9.29 8.95
CA SER A 39 8.63 -10.47 9.39
C SER A 39 8.03 -11.76 8.82
N THR A 40 8.89 -12.65 8.32
CA THR A 40 8.49 -13.96 7.79
C THR A 40 9.39 -15.09 8.32
N SER A 41 8.94 -16.33 8.18
CA SER A 41 9.74 -17.54 8.40
C SER A 41 10.56 -17.95 7.17
N CYS A 42 10.59 -17.12 6.13
CA CYS A 42 11.40 -17.37 4.94
C CYS A 42 12.89 -17.19 5.26
N ALA A 43 13.76 -17.64 4.35
CA ALA A 43 15.20 -17.52 4.53
C ALA A 43 15.61 -16.06 4.74
N THR A 44 16.47 -15.79 5.72
CA THR A 44 16.92 -14.42 6.04
C THR A 44 17.52 -13.69 4.82
N ALA A 45 18.13 -14.44 3.89
CA ALA A 45 18.70 -13.90 2.66
C ALA A 45 17.67 -13.25 1.72
N VAL A 46 16.39 -13.63 1.77
CA VAL A 46 15.32 -13.06 0.92
C VAL A 46 14.53 -11.94 1.62
N GLN A 47 14.81 -11.66 2.89
CA GLN A 47 14.04 -10.69 3.68
C GLN A 47 14.03 -9.27 3.08
N PRO A 48 15.15 -8.71 2.57
CA PRO A 48 15.13 -7.41 1.92
C PRO A 48 14.23 -7.37 0.68
N ASP A 49 14.29 -8.42 -0.15
CA ASP A 49 13.45 -8.54 -1.36
C ASP A 49 11.98 -8.70 -1.00
N PHE A 50 11.67 -9.45 0.07
CA PHE A 50 10.31 -9.60 0.57
C PHE A 50 9.73 -8.26 1.02
N GLN A 51 10.48 -7.49 1.80
CA GLN A 51 10.05 -6.15 2.24
C GLN A 51 9.82 -5.21 1.05
N ARG A 52 10.71 -5.24 0.04
CA ARG A 52 10.52 -4.48 -1.20
C ARG A 52 9.28 -4.92 -1.97
N ALA A 53 9.03 -6.23 -2.06
CA ALA A 53 7.85 -6.78 -2.72
C ALA A 53 6.53 -6.35 -2.04
N VAL A 54 6.50 -6.31 -0.70
CA VAL A 54 5.35 -5.80 0.06
C VAL A 54 5.19 -4.28 -0.12
N ALA A 55 6.28 -3.51 -0.20
CA ALA A 55 6.23 -2.08 -0.49
C ALA A 55 5.61 -1.78 -1.87
N LEU A 56 6.00 -2.55 -2.89
CA LEU A 56 5.40 -2.51 -4.22
C LEU A 56 3.91 -2.90 -4.19
N LEU A 57 3.57 -3.97 -3.47
CA LEU A 57 2.19 -4.43 -3.29
C LEU A 57 1.33 -3.35 -2.63
N HIS A 58 1.84 -2.68 -1.60
CA HIS A 58 1.14 -1.57 -0.95
C HIS A 58 0.91 -0.40 -1.88
N SER A 59 1.77 -0.20 -2.88
CA SER A 59 1.61 0.85 -3.90
C SER A 59 0.83 0.39 -5.13
N PHE A 60 0.17 -0.77 -5.07
CA PHE A 60 -0.59 -1.38 -6.17
C PHE A 60 0.20 -1.53 -7.48
N GLN A 61 1.53 -1.72 -7.36
CA GLN A 61 2.40 -2.11 -8.47
C GLN A 61 2.34 -3.63 -8.65
N TYR A 62 1.17 -4.17 -8.97
CA TYR A 62 0.87 -5.59 -8.89
C TYR A 62 1.76 -6.43 -9.80
N GLU A 63 2.01 -6.02 -11.04
CA GLU A 63 2.91 -6.75 -11.95
C GLU A 63 4.32 -6.88 -11.36
N GLN A 64 4.85 -5.78 -10.81
CA GLN A 64 6.19 -5.73 -10.23
C GLN A 64 6.28 -6.51 -8.92
N ALA A 65 5.28 -6.34 -8.04
CA ALA A 65 5.16 -7.07 -6.79
C ALA A 65 5.10 -8.59 -7.05
N ARG A 66 4.27 -9.01 -8.03
CA ARG A 66 4.16 -10.42 -8.44
C ARG A 66 5.48 -10.98 -8.91
N GLY A 67 6.18 -10.26 -9.78
CA GLY A 67 7.51 -10.65 -10.26
C GLY A 67 8.52 -10.80 -9.12
N ALA A 68 8.49 -9.89 -8.13
CA ALA A 68 9.34 -9.96 -6.96
C ALA A 68 9.03 -11.18 -6.08
N PHE A 69 7.76 -11.43 -5.76
CA PHE A 69 7.37 -12.63 -5.00
C PHE A 69 7.68 -13.93 -5.73
N GLN A 70 7.54 -13.97 -7.06
CA GLN A 70 7.96 -15.12 -7.88
C GLN A 70 9.48 -15.35 -7.82
N ALA A 71 10.28 -14.28 -7.80
CA ALA A 71 11.73 -14.40 -7.62
C ALA A 71 12.09 -14.95 -6.24
N ILE A 72 11.44 -14.45 -5.19
CA ILE A 72 11.60 -14.95 -3.82
C ILE A 72 11.24 -16.44 -3.73
N ALA A 73 10.11 -16.85 -4.31
CA ALA A 73 9.70 -18.26 -4.33
C ALA A 73 10.69 -19.18 -5.05
N LYS A 74 11.45 -18.66 -6.03
CA LYS A 74 12.54 -19.41 -6.69
C LYS A 74 13.78 -19.53 -5.81
N GLN A 75 14.11 -18.48 -5.06
CA GLN A 75 15.30 -18.44 -4.21
C GLN A 75 15.08 -19.18 -2.88
N ASP A 76 13.88 -19.12 -2.32
CA ASP A 76 13.45 -19.88 -1.15
C ASP A 76 12.15 -20.65 -1.47
N PRO A 77 12.28 -21.88 -1.99
CA PRO A 77 11.12 -22.73 -2.31
C PRO A 77 10.28 -23.17 -1.10
N ALA A 78 10.74 -22.93 0.14
CA ALA A 78 9.99 -23.22 1.36
C ALA A 78 9.18 -22.00 1.87
N CYS A 79 9.35 -20.82 1.25
CA CYS A 79 8.69 -19.58 1.65
C CYS A 79 7.20 -19.58 1.29
N ALA A 80 6.33 -20.03 2.20
CA ALA A 80 4.88 -20.00 2.00
C ALA A 80 4.36 -18.56 1.76
N MET A 81 4.97 -17.56 2.42
CA MET A 81 4.57 -16.16 2.27
C MET A 81 4.90 -15.56 0.90
N ALA A 82 5.86 -16.12 0.14
CA ALA A 82 6.07 -15.71 -1.24
C ALA A 82 4.84 -16.04 -2.09
N TYR A 83 4.23 -17.21 -1.90
CA TYR A 83 2.99 -17.59 -2.58
C TYR A 83 1.78 -16.79 -2.09
N TRP A 84 1.73 -16.41 -0.81
CA TRP A 84 0.75 -15.44 -0.31
C TRP A 84 0.88 -14.09 -1.03
N GLY A 85 2.11 -13.59 -1.21
CA GLY A 85 2.36 -12.35 -1.95
C GLY A 85 1.99 -12.43 -3.43
N ILE A 86 2.26 -13.57 -4.09
CA ILE A 86 1.77 -13.83 -5.45
C ILE A 86 0.24 -13.78 -5.48
N ALA A 87 -0.45 -14.44 -4.54
CA ALA A 87 -1.90 -14.39 -4.46
C ALA A 87 -2.42 -12.97 -4.23
N MET A 88 -1.88 -12.23 -3.24
CA MET A 88 -2.24 -10.82 -2.99
C MET A 88 -2.08 -9.95 -4.24
N SER A 89 -1.05 -10.19 -5.05
CA SER A 89 -0.83 -9.42 -6.29
C SER A 89 -1.88 -9.67 -7.38
N HIS A 90 -2.76 -10.66 -7.21
CA HIS A 90 -3.91 -10.91 -8.08
C HIS A 90 -5.22 -10.41 -7.47
N TYR A 91 -5.22 -10.01 -6.18
CA TYR A 91 -6.39 -9.47 -5.50
C TYR A 91 -6.49 -7.96 -5.71
N HIS A 92 -7.23 -7.56 -6.74
CA HIS A 92 -7.49 -6.15 -7.08
C HIS A 92 -8.83 -5.71 -6.48
N GLY A 93 -8.96 -5.79 -5.15
CA GLY A 93 -10.26 -5.67 -4.46
C GLY A 93 -11.01 -4.35 -4.65
N LEU A 94 -10.32 -3.25 -4.99
CA LEU A 94 -10.96 -1.95 -5.24
C LEU A 94 -11.59 -1.83 -6.63
N TRP A 95 -11.13 -2.63 -7.60
CA TRP A 95 -11.51 -2.51 -9.02
C TRP A 95 -12.16 -3.79 -9.59
N GLU A 96 -12.12 -4.89 -8.84
CA GLU A 96 -12.70 -6.19 -9.25
C GLU A 96 -12.15 -6.73 -10.59
N ASN A 97 -10.96 -6.26 -11.01
CA ASN A 97 -10.31 -6.62 -12.28
C ASN A 97 -9.08 -7.55 -12.09
N GLY A 98 -9.05 -8.29 -10.98
CA GLY A 98 -7.98 -9.23 -10.65
C GLY A 98 -8.05 -10.54 -11.47
N ASP A 99 -7.13 -11.46 -11.19
CA ASP A 99 -7.13 -12.82 -11.76
C ASP A 99 -7.46 -13.85 -10.67
N PRO A 100 -8.75 -14.21 -10.50
CA PRO A 100 -9.18 -15.11 -9.44
C PRO A 100 -8.65 -16.54 -9.63
N VAL A 101 -8.30 -16.95 -10.85
CA VAL A 101 -7.77 -18.30 -11.11
C VAL A 101 -6.31 -18.37 -10.66
N ALA A 102 -5.47 -17.46 -11.14
CA ALA A 102 -4.06 -17.42 -10.77
C ALA A 102 -3.86 -17.14 -9.27
N GLY A 103 -4.67 -16.24 -8.70
CA GLY A 103 -4.65 -15.96 -7.27
C GLY A 103 -5.03 -17.18 -6.42
N ARG A 104 -6.03 -17.96 -6.87
CA ARG A 104 -6.47 -19.19 -6.19
C ARG A 104 -5.41 -20.28 -6.22
N ASP A 105 -4.73 -20.46 -7.36
CA ASP A 105 -3.63 -21.42 -7.46
C ASP A 105 -2.48 -21.06 -6.52
N ALA A 106 -2.14 -19.77 -6.44
CA ALA A 106 -1.10 -19.27 -5.54
C ALA A 106 -1.48 -19.44 -4.06
N ILE A 107 -2.71 -19.09 -3.65
CA ILE A 107 -3.10 -19.20 -2.23
C ILE A 107 -3.23 -20.65 -1.79
N ARG A 108 -3.70 -21.57 -2.64
CA ARG A 108 -3.69 -23.02 -2.36
C ARG A 108 -2.29 -23.53 -2.11
N LYS A 109 -1.32 -23.07 -2.91
CA LYS A 109 0.08 -23.42 -2.73
C LYS A 109 0.60 -22.90 -1.38
N ALA A 110 0.29 -21.65 -1.03
CA ALA A 110 0.64 -21.07 0.27
C ALA A 110 0.02 -21.88 1.44
N GLN A 111 -1.26 -22.22 1.35
CA GLN A 111 -1.96 -23.04 2.34
C GLN A 111 -1.27 -24.40 2.53
N GLN A 112 -1.00 -25.12 1.44
CA GLN A 112 -0.33 -26.43 1.49
C GLN A 112 1.04 -26.33 2.15
N MET A 113 1.83 -25.31 1.80
CA MET A 113 3.17 -25.11 2.37
C MET A 113 3.13 -24.70 3.84
N SER A 114 2.12 -23.93 4.25
CA SER A 114 1.97 -23.43 5.62
C SER A 114 1.65 -24.50 6.67
N LEU A 115 1.32 -25.73 6.22
CA LEU A 115 1.18 -26.91 7.06
C LEU A 115 2.53 -27.45 7.56
N GLY A 116 3.63 -27.04 6.95
CA GLY A 116 4.98 -27.36 7.40
C GLY A 116 5.35 -26.66 8.72
N ALA A 117 6.36 -27.20 9.41
CA ALA A 117 6.78 -26.71 10.73
C ALA A 117 7.42 -25.29 10.71
N THR A 118 7.81 -24.78 9.54
CA THR A 118 8.51 -23.50 9.40
C THR A 118 7.58 -22.30 9.51
N SER A 119 6.34 -22.39 9.01
CA SER A 119 5.41 -21.27 9.05
C SER A 119 4.94 -20.98 10.47
N THR A 120 4.90 -19.69 10.81
CA THR A 120 4.39 -19.19 12.08
C THR A 120 2.85 -19.18 12.11
N ALA A 121 2.28 -19.06 13.31
CA ALA A 121 0.83 -18.90 13.45
C ALA A 121 0.33 -17.59 12.80
N ARG A 122 1.14 -16.53 12.84
CA ARG A 122 0.88 -15.24 12.19
C ARG A 122 0.75 -15.40 10.68
N GLU A 123 1.70 -16.06 10.04
CA GLU A 123 1.70 -16.28 8.59
C GLU A 123 0.52 -17.14 8.15
N ARG A 124 0.21 -18.22 8.90
CA ARG A 124 -0.99 -19.01 8.66
C ARG A 124 -2.26 -18.16 8.74
N ALA A 125 -2.34 -17.19 9.66
CA ALA A 125 -3.49 -16.29 9.75
C ALA A 125 -3.61 -15.37 8.52
N TYR A 126 -2.52 -14.85 7.97
CA TYR A 126 -2.55 -14.07 6.73
C TYR A 126 -3.01 -14.89 5.53
N ILE A 127 -2.49 -16.12 5.41
CA ILE A 127 -2.85 -17.06 4.36
C ILE A 127 -4.33 -17.45 4.48
N ASP A 128 -4.79 -17.76 5.68
CA ASP A 128 -6.18 -18.10 5.96
C ASP A 128 -7.13 -16.92 5.68
N ALA A 129 -6.75 -15.70 6.06
CA ALA A 129 -7.52 -14.50 5.76
C ALA A 129 -7.71 -14.31 4.25
N LEU A 130 -6.62 -14.29 3.48
CA LEU A 130 -6.68 -14.10 2.03
C LEU A 130 -7.42 -15.25 1.32
N SER A 131 -7.38 -16.46 1.87
CA SER A 131 -8.07 -17.60 1.26
C SER A 131 -9.58 -17.39 1.12
N GLU A 132 -10.20 -16.52 1.95
CA GLU A 132 -11.62 -16.17 1.85
C GLU A 132 -11.96 -15.55 0.49
N ILE A 133 -11.09 -14.69 -0.05
CA ILE A 133 -11.26 -14.06 -1.37
C ILE A 133 -11.29 -15.10 -2.49
N TYR A 134 -10.55 -16.20 -2.31
CA TYR A 134 -10.40 -17.26 -3.30
C TYR A 134 -11.16 -18.53 -2.89
N ARG A 135 -12.26 -18.40 -2.15
CA ARG A 135 -13.17 -19.51 -1.92
C ARG A 135 -13.96 -19.82 -3.19
N GLU A 136 -14.30 -21.10 -3.33
CA GLU A 136 -15.10 -21.65 -4.43
C GLU A 136 -16.39 -22.18 -3.80
N ASP A 137 -17.35 -21.27 -3.61
CA ASP A 137 -18.67 -21.57 -3.08
C ASP A 137 -19.72 -20.63 -3.71
N ASP A 138 -20.99 -20.85 -3.39
CA ASP A 138 -22.11 -20.09 -3.97
C ASP A 138 -22.28 -18.68 -3.36
N SER A 139 -21.33 -18.20 -2.56
CA SER A 139 -21.41 -16.88 -1.93
C SER A 139 -21.01 -15.77 -2.91
N GLU A 140 -21.59 -14.58 -2.71
CA GLU A 140 -21.24 -13.39 -3.49
C GLU A 140 -19.85 -12.84 -3.10
N ALA A 141 -19.19 -12.16 -4.04
CA ALA A 141 -17.87 -11.55 -3.83
C ALA A 141 -17.82 -10.61 -2.60
N TYR A 142 -18.91 -9.88 -2.33
CA TYR A 142 -19.02 -9.04 -1.14
C TYR A 142 -18.97 -9.87 0.16
N ALA A 143 -19.57 -11.06 0.19
CA ALA A 143 -19.51 -11.94 1.35
C ALA A 143 -18.09 -12.47 1.59
N HIS A 144 -17.35 -12.80 0.53
CA HIS A 144 -15.92 -13.15 0.63
C HIS A 144 -15.08 -11.98 1.13
N GLY A 145 -15.30 -10.77 0.60
CA GLY A 145 -14.64 -9.55 1.07
C GLY A 145 -14.89 -9.27 2.55
N ARG A 146 -16.15 -9.44 2.99
CA ARG A 146 -16.54 -9.34 4.41
C ARG A 146 -15.85 -10.38 5.29
N ALA A 147 -15.75 -11.62 4.84
CA ALA A 147 -15.06 -12.67 5.58
C ALA A 147 -13.55 -12.37 5.67
N PHE A 148 -12.95 -11.89 4.58
CA PHE A 148 -11.54 -11.46 4.57
C PHE A 148 -11.29 -10.31 5.55
N GLU A 149 -12.14 -9.27 5.53
CA GLU A 149 -12.06 -8.14 6.48
C GLU A 149 -12.12 -8.61 7.93
N GLN A 150 -13.07 -9.49 8.27
CA GLN A 150 -13.21 -10.03 9.62
C GLN A 150 -11.99 -10.84 10.08
N LYS A 151 -11.39 -11.62 9.18
CA LYS A 151 -10.16 -12.36 9.49
C LYS A 151 -8.98 -11.42 9.67
N MET A 152 -8.87 -10.37 8.87
CA MET A 152 -7.84 -9.32 9.06
C MET A 152 -8.04 -8.56 10.38
N ALA A 153 -9.28 -8.25 10.77
CA ALA A 153 -9.60 -7.64 12.06
C ALA A 153 -9.16 -8.56 13.22
N THR A 154 -9.43 -9.86 13.11
CA THR A 154 -9.01 -10.87 14.10
C THR A 154 -7.49 -10.96 14.17
N LEU A 155 -6.81 -10.91 13.03
CA LEU A 155 -5.35 -10.94 12.93
C LEU A 155 -4.73 -9.71 13.61
N GLN A 156 -5.23 -8.50 13.31
CA GLN A 156 -4.81 -7.28 14.00
C GLN A 156 -5.00 -7.39 15.53
N GLY A 157 -6.15 -7.90 15.98
CA GLY A 157 -6.42 -8.07 17.40
C GLY A 157 -5.51 -9.09 18.08
N SER A 158 -5.10 -10.14 17.36
CA SER A 158 -4.23 -11.20 17.87
C SER A 158 -2.75 -10.82 17.89
N TYR A 159 -2.34 -9.90 17.02
CA TYR A 159 -0.95 -9.43 16.87
C TYR A 159 -0.91 -7.89 16.92
N PRO A 160 -1.13 -7.26 18.08
CA PRO A 160 -1.25 -5.79 18.19
C PRO A 160 0.04 -5.02 17.85
N ASP A 161 1.20 -5.67 17.93
CA ASP A 161 2.50 -5.08 17.57
C ASP A 161 2.83 -5.22 16.07
N ASP A 162 1.98 -5.94 15.32
CA ASP A 162 2.13 -6.12 13.89
C ASP A 162 1.42 -4.99 13.12
N SER A 163 2.19 -3.98 12.70
CA SER A 163 1.62 -2.87 11.94
C SER A 163 1.03 -3.31 10.60
N GLU A 164 1.61 -4.32 9.95
CA GLU A 164 1.12 -4.81 8.66
C GLU A 164 -0.28 -5.40 8.79
N ALA A 165 -0.59 -6.03 9.92
CA ALA A 165 -1.92 -6.57 10.20
C ALA A 165 -2.96 -5.46 10.23
N ALA A 166 -2.64 -4.37 10.95
CA ALA A 166 -3.48 -3.19 11.04
C ALA A 166 -3.63 -2.48 9.68
N ILE A 167 -2.55 -2.36 8.91
CA ILE A 167 -2.54 -1.69 7.61
C ILE A 167 -3.38 -2.45 6.58
N PHE A 168 -3.22 -3.78 6.50
CA PHE A 168 -4.05 -4.60 5.61
C PHE A 168 -5.51 -4.66 6.08
N HIS A 169 -5.79 -4.67 7.38
CA HIS A 169 -7.18 -4.56 7.86
C HIS A 169 -7.81 -3.21 7.50
N ALA A 170 -7.06 -2.11 7.60
CA ALA A 170 -7.57 -0.80 7.18
C ALA A 170 -7.92 -0.79 5.68
N LEU A 171 -7.10 -1.42 4.83
CA LEU A 171 -7.40 -1.59 3.41
C LEU A 171 -8.69 -2.39 3.19
N THR A 172 -8.87 -3.52 3.88
CA THR A 172 -10.06 -4.35 3.67
C THR A 172 -11.34 -3.63 4.05
N LEU A 173 -11.33 -2.81 5.11
CA LEU A 173 -12.46 -1.96 5.50
C LEU A 173 -12.91 -1.05 4.36
N ASP A 174 -11.97 -0.43 3.64
CA ASP A 174 -12.27 0.44 2.51
C ASP A 174 -12.80 -0.33 1.31
N ILE A 175 -12.16 -1.47 0.98
CA ILE A 175 -12.61 -2.36 -0.10
C ILE A 175 -14.07 -2.78 0.08
N ILE A 176 -14.47 -3.13 1.31
CA ILE A 176 -15.85 -3.57 1.58
C ILE A 176 -16.81 -2.42 1.91
N ALA A 177 -16.39 -1.16 1.81
CA ALA A 177 -17.23 -0.05 2.17
C ALA A 177 -18.40 0.11 1.18
N PRO A 178 -19.67 0.10 1.63
CA PRO A 178 -20.79 0.29 0.72
C PRO A 178 -20.76 1.67 0.07
N LYS A 179 -20.77 1.73 -1.26
CA LYS A 179 -20.80 3.01 -2.02
C LYS A 179 -22.04 3.87 -1.71
N THR A 180 -23.08 3.25 -1.15
CA THR A 180 -24.33 3.90 -0.73
C THR A 180 -24.27 4.48 0.69
N ASP A 181 -23.28 4.10 1.52
CA ASP A 181 -23.14 4.63 2.88
C ASP A 181 -22.61 6.06 2.85
N LYS A 182 -23.47 7.02 3.22
CA LYS A 182 -23.11 8.44 3.30
C LYS A 182 -22.51 8.84 4.65
N THR A 183 -22.47 7.93 5.62
CA THR A 183 -21.80 8.17 6.91
C THR A 183 -20.29 7.91 6.82
N PHE A 184 -19.85 7.19 5.78
CA PHE A 184 -18.48 6.78 5.56
C PHE A 184 -17.93 5.97 6.75
N ALA A 185 -18.74 5.05 7.29
CA ALA A 185 -18.43 4.39 8.56
C ALA A 185 -17.15 3.54 8.47
N ASN A 186 -16.98 2.78 7.39
CA ASN A 186 -15.79 1.97 7.18
C ASN A 186 -14.56 2.82 6.88
N GLN A 187 -14.70 3.83 6.03
CA GLN A 187 -13.65 4.81 5.76
C GLN A 187 -13.14 5.48 7.05
N ARG A 188 -14.05 5.88 7.94
CA ARG A 188 -13.71 6.45 9.26
C ARG A 188 -12.94 5.46 10.12
N LYS A 189 -13.32 4.18 10.14
CA LYS A 189 -12.56 3.14 10.85
C LYS A 189 -11.18 2.96 10.26
N CYS A 190 -11.07 2.90 8.92
CA CYS A 190 -9.79 2.80 8.21
C CYS A 190 -8.85 3.94 8.61
N VAL A 191 -9.27 5.21 8.49
CA VAL A 191 -8.39 6.34 8.85
C VAL A 191 -8.05 6.38 10.34
N ASN A 192 -8.95 5.95 11.22
CA ASN A 192 -8.69 5.87 12.66
C ASN A 192 -7.62 4.82 13.01
N ILE A 193 -7.50 3.75 12.22
CA ILE A 193 -6.41 2.77 12.34
C ILE A 193 -5.10 3.37 11.82
N LEU A 194 -5.14 4.04 10.67
CA LEU A 194 -3.94 4.44 9.94
C LEU A 194 -3.28 5.72 10.46
N ILE A 195 -4.04 6.73 10.92
CA ILE A 195 -3.48 8.01 11.37
C ILE A 195 -2.43 7.84 12.49
N PRO A 196 -2.68 7.05 13.56
CA PRO A 196 -1.67 6.82 14.59
C PRO A 196 -0.44 6.07 14.08
N LEU A 197 -0.61 5.17 13.10
CA LEU A 197 0.50 4.44 12.49
C LEU A 197 1.35 5.35 11.61
N PHE A 198 0.73 6.32 10.93
CA PHE A 198 1.45 7.26 10.06
C PHE A 198 2.47 8.11 10.84
N ALA A 199 2.12 8.50 12.07
CA ALA A 199 3.06 9.20 12.95
C ALA A 199 4.27 8.34 13.37
N LYS A 200 4.10 7.01 13.45
CA LYS A 200 5.14 6.06 13.85
C LYS A 200 5.98 5.57 12.67
N GLN A 201 5.37 5.45 11.49
CA GLN A 201 5.98 4.91 10.27
C GLN A 201 5.72 5.85 9.09
N PRO A 202 6.28 7.07 9.11
CA PRO A 202 5.96 8.11 8.13
C PRO A 202 6.43 7.79 6.69
N ASN A 203 7.30 6.79 6.53
CA ASN A 203 7.82 6.34 5.24
C ASN A 203 7.21 5.00 4.78
N HIS A 204 6.15 4.52 5.44
CA HIS A 204 5.44 3.32 5.00
C HIS A 204 4.46 3.65 3.86
N PRO A 205 4.62 3.04 2.67
CA PRO A 205 3.83 3.43 1.50
C PRO A 205 2.33 3.13 1.70
N GLY A 206 1.99 1.98 2.28
CA GLY A 206 0.61 1.57 2.50
C GLY A 206 -0.17 2.50 3.44
N ILE A 207 0.49 3.17 4.38
CA ILE A 207 -0.23 4.01 5.35
C ILE A 207 -0.73 5.28 4.68
N ALA A 208 0.16 6.04 4.05
CA ALA A 208 -0.22 7.27 3.36
C ALA A 208 -1.20 6.97 2.22
N HIS A 209 -0.94 5.88 1.49
CA HIS A 209 -1.81 5.42 0.41
C HIS A 209 -3.23 5.11 0.87
N TYR A 210 -3.40 4.33 1.93
CA TYR A 210 -4.72 3.91 2.36
C TYR A 210 -5.46 5.02 3.10
N ILE A 211 -4.75 5.98 3.73
CA ILE A 211 -5.38 7.22 4.21
C ILE A 211 -6.02 7.98 3.05
N ILE A 212 -5.35 8.07 1.89
CA ILE A 212 -5.88 8.72 0.70
C ILE A 212 -7.15 7.99 0.21
N HIS A 213 -7.08 6.67 -0.02
CA HIS A 213 -8.24 5.89 -0.48
C HIS A 213 -9.44 6.03 0.45
N CYS A 214 -9.23 5.81 1.75
CA CYS A 214 -10.28 5.91 2.75
C CYS A 214 -10.83 7.34 2.91
N SER A 215 -10.13 8.36 2.42
CA SER A 215 -10.54 9.76 2.51
C SER A 215 -10.96 10.36 1.18
N ASP A 216 -11.02 9.58 0.09
CA ASP A 216 -11.39 10.05 -1.25
C ASP A 216 -12.90 10.31 -1.39
N ASN A 217 -13.38 11.26 -0.60
CA ASN A 217 -14.75 11.74 -0.59
C ASN A 217 -14.75 13.19 -0.07
N PRO A 218 -15.78 13.99 -0.42
CA PRO A 218 -15.80 15.41 -0.07
C PRO A 218 -15.84 15.71 1.44
N ILE A 219 -16.16 14.74 2.30
CA ILE A 219 -16.25 14.95 3.75
C ILE A 219 -14.90 14.74 4.44
N LEU A 220 -14.12 13.76 3.99
CA LEU A 220 -12.88 13.36 4.67
C LEU A 220 -11.60 13.90 4.00
N ALA A 221 -11.69 14.34 2.75
CA ALA A 221 -10.51 14.67 1.94
C ALA A 221 -9.55 15.69 2.59
N GLU A 222 -10.07 16.75 3.21
CA GLU A 222 -9.25 17.82 3.79
C GLU A 222 -8.31 17.28 4.89
N ALA A 223 -8.79 16.32 5.69
CA ALA A 223 -7.98 15.70 6.75
C ALA A 223 -6.84 14.83 6.20
N ALA A 224 -6.94 14.37 4.94
CA ALA A 224 -5.94 13.52 4.29
C ALA A 224 -4.84 14.29 3.53
N LEU A 225 -4.91 15.63 3.46
CA LEU A 225 -3.93 16.45 2.74
C LEU A 225 -2.48 16.21 3.17
N GLY A 226 -2.25 15.97 4.46
CA GLY A 226 -0.92 15.65 4.99
C GLY A 226 -0.36 14.34 4.42
N ALA A 227 -1.19 13.30 4.33
CA ALA A 227 -0.80 12.02 3.73
C ALA A 227 -0.62 12.15 2.21
N ALA A 228 -1.55 12.85 1.52
CA ALA A 228 -1.48 13.11 0.08
C ALA A 228 -0.15 13.78 -0.32
N ARG A 229 0.23 14.88 0.35
CA ARG A 229 1.48 15.59 0.06
C ARG A 229 2.73 14.79 0.40
N LYS A 230 2.64 13.77 1.26
CA LYS A 230 3.77 12.93 1.64
C LYS A 230 3.96 11.76 0.69
N TYR A 231 2.89 11.14 0.19
CA TYR A 231 2.95 9.82 -0.43
C TYR A 231 3.89 9.73 -1.64
N ALA A 232 3.85 10.70 -2.55
CA ALA A 232 4.76 10.73 -3.70
C ALA A 232 6.25 10.80 -3.31
N THR A 233 6.56 11.38 -2.13
CA THR A 233 7.93 11.39 -1.59
C THR A 233 8.31 10.06 -0.94
N ILE A 234 7.35 9.25 -0.51
CA ILE A 234 7.61 7.93 0.09
C ILE A 234 8.00 6.92 -0.99
N ALA A 235 7.31 6.96 -2.13
CA ALA A 235 7.52 6.03 -3.24
C ALA A 235 7.69 6.78 -4.58
N PRO A 236 8.76 7.58 -4.76
CA PRO A 236 8.96 8.43 -5.93
C PRO A 236 9.08 7.64 -7.25
N ALA A 237 9.42 6.35 -7.18
CA ALA A 237 9.51 5.46 -8.34
C ALA A 237 8.16 4.88 -8.80
N SER A 238 7.10 5.00 -8.00
CA SER A 238 5.78 4.43 -8.31
C SER A 238 4.91 5.45 -9.01
N ALA A 239 4.46 5.13 -10.23
CA ALA A 239 3.48 5.96 -10.95
C ALA A 239 2.19 6.08 -10.14
N HIS A 240 1.66 4.97 -9.62
CA HIS A 240 0.49 4.96 -8.74
C HIS A 240 0.68 5.88 -7.51
N ALA A 241 1.82 5.80 -6.81
CA ALA A 241 2.08 6.67 -5.65
C ALA A 241 2.17 8.17 -6.00
N ASN A 242 2.58 8.49 -7.23
CA ASN A 242 2.57 9.86 -7.74
C ASN A 242 1.19 10.28 -8.26
N HIS A 243 0.30 9.35 -8.61
CA HIS A 243 -1.07 9.67 -9.01
C HIS A 243 -1.99 9.89 -7.80
N MET A 244 -1.94 9.00 -6.82
CA MET A 244 -2.88 8.96 -5.70
C MET A 244 -3.09 10.28 -4.95
N PRO A 245 -2.08 11.13 -4.69
CA PRO A 245 -2.29 12.43 -4.07
C PRO A 245 -3.34 13.29 -4.78
N SER A 246 -3.44 13.15 -6.12
CA SER A 246 -4.39 13.89 -6.95
C SER A 246 -5.86 13.59 -6.67
N HIS A 247 -6.18 12.43 -6.07
CA HIS A 247 -7.54 12.17 -5.58
C HIS A 247 -7.94 13.22 -4.54
N ILE A 248 -7.11 13.42 -3.51
CA ILE A 248 -7.37 14.41 -2.46
C ILE A 248 -7.30 15.83 -3.03
N PHE A 249 -6.29 16.14 -3.84
CA PHE A 249 -6.14 17.48 -4.42
C PHE A 249 -7.35 17.87 -5.27
N THR A 250 -7.90 16.93 -6.05
CA THR A 250 -9.12 17.12 -6.83
C THR A 250 -10.33 17.38 -5.94
N ARG A 251 -10.47 16.67 -4.79
CA ARG A 251 -11.58 16.90 -3.85
C ARG A 251 -11.54 18.28 -3.19
N VAL A 252 -10.35 18.82 -2.94
CA VAL A 252 -10.19 20.12 -2.27
C VAL A 252 -9.95 21.29 -3.23
N GLY A 253 -9.89 21.03 -4.54
CA GLY A 253 -9.65 22.05 -5.55
C GLY A 253 -8.20 22.55 -5.64
N SER A 254 -7.22 21.77 -5.16
CA SER A 254 -5.79 22.06 -5.33
C SER A 254 -5.31 21.67 -6.74
N TRP A 255 -5.79 22.39 -7.76
CA TRP A 255 -5.59 22.02 -9.16
C TRP A 255 -4.12 21.97 -9.60
N ASP A 256 -3.29 22.92 -9.17
CA ASP A 256 -1.85 22.91 -9.50
C ASP A 256 -1.14 21.67 -8.94
N GLU A 257 -1.42 21.30 -7.69
CA GLU A 257 -0.89 20.07 -7.07
C GLU A 257 -1.38 18.83 -7.82
N SER A 258 -2.67 18.78 -8.20
CA SER A 258 -3.25 17.69 -8.99
C SER A 258 -2.57 17.55 -10.37
N ILE A 259 -2.36 18.66 -11.07
CA ILE A 259 -1.67 18.70 -12.38
C ILE A 259 -0.24 18.18 -12.25
N MET A 260 0.53 18.66 -11.26
CA MET A 260 1.92 18.23 -11.06
C MET A 260 2.02 16.74 -10.73
N SER A 261 1.15 16.26 -9.84
CA SER A 261 1.06 14.86 -9.42
C SER A 261 0.84 13.94 -10.63
N ASN A 262 -0.16 14.27 -11.46
CA ASN A 262 -0.53 13.43 -12.59
C ASN A 262 0.45 13.50 -13.77
N ARG A 263 1.08 14.65 -14.04
CA ARG A 263 2.17 14.74 -15.02
C ARG A 263 3.30 13.77 -14.66
N ARG A 264 3.75 13.81 -13.40
CA ARG A 264 4.81 12.91 -12.91
C ARG A 264 4.41 11.45 -12.99
N SER A 265 3.18 11.13 -12.58
CA SER A 265 2.66 9.76 -12.70
C SER A 265 2.63 9.27 -14.15
N ALA A 266 2.07 10.06 -15.07
CA ALA A 266 2.00 9.70 -16.49
C ALA A 266 3.40 9.47 -17.11
N ASP A 267 4.38 10.29 -16.74
CA ASP A 267 5.77 10.13 -17.20
C ASP A 267 6.41 8.83 -16.66
N LEU A 268 6.19 8.50 -15.39
CA LEU A 268 6.69 7.25 -14.80
C LEU A 268 6.01 6.02 -15.42
N ALA A 269 4.70 6.08 -15.60
CA ALA A 269 3.91 5.01 -16.20
C ALA A 269 4.34 4.76 -17.67
N LYS A 270 4.55 5.83 -18.44
CA LYS A 270 5.11 5.77 -19.80
C LYS A 270 6.48 5.09 -19.85
N GLN A 271 7.35 5.33 -18.87
CA GLN A 271 8.63 4.64 -18.79
C GLN A 271 8.44 3.16 -18.46
N ALA A 272 7.54 2.83 -17.53
CA ALA A 272 7.26 1.44 -17.14
C ALA A 272 6.63 0.60 -18.27
N GLU A 273 5.91 1.22 -19.22
CA GLU A 273 5.37 0.54 -20.40
C GLU A 273 6.43 -0.20 -21.23
N MET A 274 7.70 0.23 -21.20
CA MET A 274 8.80 -0.45 -21.91
C MET A 274 9.06 -1.88 -21.40
N THR A 275 8.68 -2.16 -20.15
CA THR A 275 8.93 -3.45 -19.49
C THR A 275 7.66 -4.17 -19.05
N SER A 276 6.51 -3.47 -19.02
CA SER A 276 5.22 -4.07 -18.66
C SER A 276 4.74 -5.06 -19.72
N LYS A 277 4.15 -6.16 -19.26
CA LYS A 277 3.75 -7.30 -20.12
C LYS A 277 2.25 -7.53 -20.12
N ASN A 278 1.52 -6.95 -19.17
CA ASN A 278 0.08 -7.11 -19.01
C ASN A 278 -0.70 -5.82 -19.27
N GLY A 279 -0.05 -4.70 -19.60
CA GLY A 279 -0.73 -3.43 -19.86
C GLY A 279 -1.05 -2.61 -18.61
N GLU A 280 -0.69 -3.05 -17.41
CA GLU A 280 -0.90 -2.34 -16.14
C GLU A 280 -0.25 -0.95 -16.15
N ALA A 281 0.97 -0.82 -16.69
CA ALA A 281 1.62 0.47 -16.83
C ALA A 281 0.85 1.42 -17.78
N ARG A 282 0.18 0.89 -18.82
CA ARG A 282 -0.65 1.70 -19.71
C ARG A 282 -1.94 2.14 -19.02
N ASP A 283 -2.57 1.24 -18.26
CA ASP A 283 -3.75 1.57 -17.48
C ASP A 283 -3.46 2.69 -16.47
N GLN A 284 -2.37 2.59 -15.69
CA GLN A 284 -1.92 3.66 -14.80
C GLN A 284 -1.67 4.99 -15.53
N ARG A 285 -1.06 4.94 -16.73
CA ARG A 285 -0.85 6.15 -17.53
C ARG A 285 -2.15 6.78 -17.95
N LEU A 286 -3.10 5.99 -18.47
CA LEU A 286 -4.41 6.49 -18.90
C LEU A 286 -5.17 7.09 -17.72
N HIS A 287 -5.14 6.44 -16.56
CA HIS A 287 -5.78 6.95 -15.35
C HIS A 287 -5.19 8.29 -14.88
N ALA A 288 -3.86 8.43 -14.91
CA ALA A 288 -3.21 9.71 -14.62
C ALA A 288 -3.55 10.79 -15.66
N LEU A 289 -3.62 10.44 -16.94
CA LEU A 289 -3.99 11.38 -18.01
C LEU A 289 -5.45 11.85 -17.89
N ASP A 290 -6.39 10.99 -17.50
CA ASP A 290 -7.79 11.36 -17.25
C ASP A 290 -7.89 12.42 -16.14
N TYR A 291 -7.23 12.18 -15.00
CA TYR A 291 -7.17 13.17 -13.91
C TYR A 291 -6.45 14.46 -14.33
N LEU A 292 -5.40 14.36 -15.15
CA LEU A 292 -4.66 15.51 -15.66
C LEU A 292 -5.53 16.37 -16.59
N GLU A 293 -6.25 15.75 -17.53
CA GLU A 293 -7.21 16.44 -18.40
C GLU A 293 -8.26 17.18 -17.55
N TYR A 294 -8.86 16.48 -16.59
CA TYR A 294 -9.87 17.05 -15.71
C TYR A 294 -9.31 18.24 -14.91
N ALA A 295 -8.12 18.11 -14.32
CA ALA A 295 -7.51 19.18 -13.53
C ALA A 295 -7.20 20.42 -14.38
N TYR A 296 -6.73 20.25 -15.64
CA TYR A 296 -6.56 21.39 -16.55
C TYR A 296 -7.88 22.08 -16.89
N LEU A 297 -8.95 21.31 -17.12
CA LEU A 297 -10.27 21.90 -17.38
C LEU A 297 -10.74 22.74 -16.18
N GLN A 298 -10.56 22.24 -14.96
CA GLN A 298 -10.91 22.99 -13.73
C GLN A 298 -10.03 24.24 -13.53
N ALA A 299 -8.78 24.21 -13.98
CA ALA A 299 -7.88 25.37 -13.96
C ALA A 299 -8.11 26.37 -15.13
N GLY A 300 -9.01 26.07 -16.07
CA GLY A 300 -9.25 26.89 -17.27
C GLY A 300 -8.20 26.72 -18.38
N CYS A 301 -7.31 25.74 -18.26
CA CYS A 301 -6.22 25.41 -19.19
C CYS A 301 -6.72 24.54 -20.37
N VAL A 302 -7.71 25.02 -21.12
CA VAL A 302 -8.42 24.23 -22.16
C VAL A 302 -7.49 23.67 -23.24
N LYS A 303 -6.44 24.42 -23.64
CA LYS A 303 -5.47 23.95 -24.64
C LYS A 303 -4.62 22.79 -24.13
N ASP A 304 -4.27 22.80 -22.84
CA ASP A 304 -3.48 21.74 -22.24
C ASP A 304 -4.34 20.47 -22.07
N ALA A 305 -5.60 20.63 -21.65
CA ALA A 305 -6.58 19.53 -21.61
C ALA A 305 -6.75 18.86 -22.99
N GLN A 306 -6.94 19.66 -24.05
CA GLN A 306 -7.03 19.13 -25.42
C GLN A 306 -5.75 18.37 -25.82
N SER A 307 -4.57 18.85 -25.42
CA SER A 307 -3.30 18.19 -25.71
C SER A 307 -3.20 16.81 -25.03
N VAL A 308 -3.70 16.69 -23.80
CA VAL A 308 -3.78 15.41 -23.07
C VAL A 308 -4.72 14.44 -23.78
N LEU A 309 -5.90 14.91 -24.21
CA LEU A 309 -6.85 14.10 -24.97
C LEU A 309 -6.27 13.61 -26.30
N ASP A 310 -5.55 14.47 -27.01
CA ASP A 310 -4.88 14.12 -28.26
C ASP A 310 -3.75 13.11 -28.02
N GLU A 311 -2.99 13.24 -26.93
CA GLU A 311 -2.03 12.23 -26.50
C GLU A 311 -2.70 10.87 -26.25
N MET A 312 -3.78 10.82 -25.45
CA MET A 312 -4.50 9.59 -25.17
C MET A 312 -5.01 8.91 -26.45
N LYS A 313 -5.54 9.68 -27.41
CA LYS A 313 -6.03 9.17 -28.70
C LYS A 313 -4.92 8.65 -29.62
N ALA A 314 -3.71 9.18 -29.49
CA ALA A 314 -2.55 8.78 -30.29
C ALA A 314 -1.90 7.48 -29.76
N LEU A 315 -2.26 7.03 -28.56
CA LEU A 315 -1.69 5.84 -27.96
C LEU A 315 -2.13 4.56 -28.71
N PRO A 316 -1.19 3.65 -29.05
CA PRO A 316 -1.56 2.40 -29.69
C PRO A 316 -2.30 1.49 -28.71
N ALA A 317 -3.18 0.63 -29.23
CA ALA A 317 -3.81 -0.42 -28.44
C ALA A 317 -2.75 -1.36 -27.87
N VAL A 318 -2.93 -1.78 -26.61
CA VAL A 318 -2.07 -2.77 -25.95
C VAL A 318 -2.94 -3.94 -25.44
N PRO A 319 -2.44 -5.19 -25.51
CA PRO A 319 -3.14 -6.32 -24.92
C PRO A 319 -3.10 -6.24 -23.39
N GLY A 320 -4.11 -6.81 -22.73
CA GLY A 320 -4.13 -6.96 -21.27
C GLY A 320 -4.67 -5.77 -20.48
N LEU A 321 -5.14 -4.70 -21.12
CA LEU A 321 -5.83 -3.58 -20.44
C LEU A 321 -6.97 -4.07 -19.54
N THR A 322 -6.71 -4.12 -18.24
CA THR A 322 -7.71 -4.19 -17.18
C THR A 322 -8.05 -2.76 -16.82
N LEU A 323 -9.15 -2.21 -17.36
CA LEU A 323 -9.56 -0.85 -17.03
C LEU A 323 -9.79 -0.75 -15.51
N THR A 324 -9.09 0.14 -14.83
CA THR A 324 -9.41 0.59 -13.46
C THR A 324 -10.46 1.67 -13.43
#